data_AF-A0A7C9J5Z5-F1
#
_entry.id   AF-A0A7C9J5Z5-F1
#
_cell.length_a   1.000
_cell.length_b   1.000
_cell.length_c   1.000
_cell.angle_alpha   90.00
_cell.angle_beta   90.00
_cell.angle_gamma   90.00
#
_symmetry.space_group_name_H-M   'P 1'
#
loop_
_entity.id
_entity.type
_entity.pdbx_description
1 polymer ?
#
loop_
_entity_poly.entity_id
_entity_poly.type
_entity_poly.pdbx_seq_one_letter_code
_entity_poly.pdbx_strand_id
1 'polypeptide(L)' 'MLALTAPVALGYIPLGAVFGFLFVQAGGHWALAWLSSLLFHAGAAQYMMIPTLAAGMSLAAIALAGA' A
#
# COMPACT_ATOMS: atom_id res chain seq x y z
N MET A 1 1.88 12.32 25.38
CA MET A 1 1.99 11.09 24.56
C MET A 1 1.28 11.23 23.22
N LEU A 2 -0.04 11.49 23.16
CA LEU A 2 -0.76 11.68 21.88
C LEU A 2 -0.25 12.86 21.02
N ALA A 3 0.15 13.97 21.63
CA ALA A 3 0.68 15.14 20.91
C ALA A 3 2.07 14.91 20.27
N LEU A 4 2.84 13.89 20.71
CA LEU A 4 4.14 13.55 20.14
C LEU A 4 4.02 12.55 18.96
N THR A 5 2.95 11.76 18.92
CA THR A 5 2.70 10.78 17.85
C THR A 5 1.73 11.30 16.78
N ALA A 6 0.96 12.34 17.08
CA ALA A 6 0.09 13.02 16.10
C ALA A 6 0.83 13.48 14.83
N PRO A 7 2.04 14.09 14.88
CA PRO A 7 2.77 14.48 13.68
C PRO A 7 3.18 13.26 12.83
N VAL A 8 3.57 12.16 13.49
CA VAL A 8 3.98 10.92 12.82
C VAL A 8 2.79 10.24 12.14
N ALA A 9 1.64 10.18 12.82
CA ALA A 9 0.40 9.61 12.27
C ALA A 9 -0.11 10.41 11.06
N LEU A 10 0.03 11.74 11.09
CA LEU A 10 -0.29 12.59 9.94
C LEU A 10 0.61 12.34 8.72
N GLY A 11 1.81 11.78 8.89
CA GLY A 11 2.67 11.35 7.79
C GLY A 11 2.21 10.06 7.10
N TYR A 12 1.51 9.17 7.82
CA TYR A 12 0.97 7.93 7.25
C TYR A 12 -0.26 8.14 6.36
N ILE A 13 -1.05 9.20 6.59
CA ILE A 13 -2.21 9.56 5.76
C ILE A 13 -1.80 9.86 4.30
N PRO A 14 -0.85 10.78 4.01
CA PRO A 14 -0.41 11.02 2.64
C PRO A 14 0.33 9.83 2.04
N LEU A 15 1.07 9.04 2.84
CA LEU A 15 1.70 7.80 2.35
C LEU A 15 0.66 6.78 1.84
N GLY A 16 -0.41 6.54 2.61
CA GLY A 16 -1.50 5.67 2.20
C GLY A 16 -2.23 6.19 0.96
N ALA A 17 -2.43 7.52 0.86
CA ALA A 17 -3.03 8.15 -0.31
C ALA A 17 -2.18 7.97 -1.58
N VAL A 18 -0.86 8.15 -1.48
CA VAL A 18 0.07 7.95 -2.61
C VAL A 18 0.09 6.49 -3.04
N PHE A 19 0.14 5.55 -2.10
CA PHE A 19 0.06 4.12 -2.41
C PHE A 19 -1.24 3.78 -3.15
N GLY A 20 -2.39 4.21 -2.64
CA GLY A 20 -3.69 3.94 -3.26
C GLY A 20 -3.80 4.52 -4.68
N PHE A 21 -3.30 5.74 -4.87
CA PHE A 21 -3.25 6.37 -6.19
C PHE A 21 -2.38 5.57 -7.18
N LEU A 22 -1.16 5.21 -6.77
CA LEU A 22 -0.25 4.45 -7.62
C LEU A 22 -0.72 3.00 -7.88
N PHE A 23 -1.40 2.37 -6.92
CA PHE A 23 -1.97 1.03 -7.07
C PHE A 23 -3.13 1.00 -8.08
N VAL A 24 -4.01 2.01 -8.04
CA VAL A 24 -5.09 2.16 -9.04
C VAL A 24 -4.51 2.49 -10.41
N GLN A 25 -3.47 3.33 -10.49
CA GLN A 25 -2.76 3.60 -11.74
C GLN A 25 -2.07 2.36 -12.32
N ALA A 26 -1.58 1.46 -11.47
CA ALA A 26 -1.01 0.17 -11.88
C ALA A 26 -2.07 -0.86 -12.32
N GLY A 27 -3.35 -0.49 -12.39
CA GLY A 27 -4.46 -1.37 -12.83
C GLY A 27 -5.15 -2.13 -11.70
N GLY A 28 -4.83 -1.82 -10.44
CA GLY A 28 -5.41 -2.46 -9.27
C GLY A 28 -6.78 -1.90 -8.90
N HIS A 29 -7.65 -2.74 -8.33
CA HIS A 29 -8.94 -2.27 -7.84
C HIS A 29 -8.75 -1.44 -6.55
N TRP A 30 -9.38 -0.28 -6.45
CA TRP A 30 -9.24 0.65 -5.31
C TRP A 30 -9.58 0.00 -3.95
N ALA A 31 -10.53 -0.94 -3.90
CA ALA A 31 -10.87 -1.67 -2.67
C ALA A 31 -9.72 -2.59 -2.19
N LEU A 32 -8.90 -3.10 -3.12
CA LEU A 32 -7.72 -3.90 -2.80
C LEU A 32 -6.55 -3.04 -2.30
N ALA A 33 -6.50 -1.76 -2.68
CA ALA A 33 -5.56 -0.80 -2.10
C ALA A 33 -5.85 -0.52 -0.61
N TRP A 34 -7.14 -0.45 -0.26
CA TRP A 34 -7.57 -0.34 1.14
C TRP A 34 -7.28 -1.61 1.94
N LEU A 35 -7.64 -2.77 1.41
CA LEU A 35 -7.35 -4.06 2.06
C LEU A 35 -5.84 -4.26 2.25
N SER A 36 -5.02 -3.97 1.25
CA SER A 36 -3.56 -4.10 1.37
C SER A 36 -2.97 -3.12 2.40
N SER A 37 -3.51 -1.90 2.50
CA SER A 37 -3.09 -0.95 3.55
C SER A 37 -3.48 -1.36 4.97
N LEU A 38 -4.48 -2.25 5.11
CA LEU A 38 -4.92 -2.83 6.38
C LEU A 38 -4.17 -4.14 6.72
N LEU A 39 -3.90 -4.97 5.71
CA LEU A 39 -3.27 -6.29 5.87
C LEU A 39 -1.74 -6.22 5.91
N PHE A 40 -1.14 -5.29 5.15
CA PHE A 40 0.31 -5.10 5.09
C PHE A 40 0.65 -3.83 5.87
N HIS A 41 1.56 -3.94 6.83
CA HIS A 41 1.97 -2.80 7.63
C HIS A 41 2.70 -1.81 6.73
N ALA A 42 2.20 -0.56 6.67
CA ALA A 42 2.59 0.53 5.76
C ALA A 42 4.11 0.82 5.71
N GLY A 43 4.86 -0.05 5.03
CA GLY A 43 6.31 -0.01 4.90
C GLY A 43 6.76 -0.47 3.52
N ALA A 44 8.08 -0.54 3.31
CA ALA A 44 8.72 -0.77 2.01
C ALA A 44 8.17 -1.98 1.21
N ALA A 45 7.68 -3.02 1.90
CA ALA A 45 7.06 -4.19 1.28
C ALA A 45 5.73 -3.87 0.56
N GLN A 46 4.96 -2.90 1.05
CA GLN A 46 3.68 -2.52 0.44
C GLN A 46 3.89 -1.78 -0.89
N TYR A 47 4.93 -0.93 -0.98
CA TYR A 47 5.29 -0.26 -2.23
C TYR A 47 5.88 -1.21 -3.29
N MET A 48 6.44 -2.37 -2.90
CA MET A 48 6.88 -3.40 -3.83
C MET A 48 5.72 -4.02 -4.62
N MET A 49 4.48 -3.95 -4.11
CA MET A 49 3.30 -4.46 -4.82
C MET A 49 3.00 -3.69 -6.13
N ILE A 50 3.37 -2.42 -6.20
CA ILE A 50 3.05 -1.53 -7.32
C ILE A 50 3.80 -1.93 -8.62
N PRO A 51 5.14 -2.06 -8.64
CA PRO A 51 5.85 -2.52 -9.83
C PRO A 51 5.49 -3.96 -10.20
N THR A 52 5.16 -4.82 -9.23
CA THR A 52 4.72 -6.20 -9.52
C THR A 52 3.34 -6.26 -10.17
N LEU A 53 2.43 -5.38 -9.77
CA LEU A 53 1.11 -5.23 -10.41
C LEU A 53 1.25 -4.62 -11.81
N ALA A 54 2.10 -3.60 -11.95
CA ALA A 54 2.42 -3.00 -13.25
C ALA A 54 3.09 -4.00 -14.22
N ALA A 55 3.80 -5.01 -13.70
CA ALA A 55 4.36 -6.12 -14.46
C ALA A 55 3.32 -7.20 -14.84
N GLY A 56 2.04 -7.03 -14.49
CA GLY A 56 0.95 -7.94 -14.86
C GLY A 56 0.83 -9.20 -13.99
N MET A 57 1.51 -9.26 -12.84
CA MET A 57 1.37 -10.39 -11.93
C MET A 57 0.00 -10.38 -11.23
N SER A 58 -0.58 -11.57 -11.04
CA SER A 58 -1.84 -11.72 -10.34
C SER A 58 -1.70 -11.32 -8.87
N LEU A 59 -2.78 -10.79 -8.28
CA LEU A 59 -2.77 -10.33 -6.89
C LEU A 59 -2.34 -11.42 -5.89
N ALA A 60 -2.64 -12.68 -6.19
CA ALA A 60 -2.24 -13.83 -5.40
C ALA A 60 -0.72 -14.06 -5.44
N ALA A 61 -0.08 -13.87 -6.60
CA ALA A 61 1.38 -13.95 -6.73
C ALA A 61 2.07 -12.81 -5.96
N ILE A 62 1.49 -11.62 -5.97
CA ILE A 62 2.00 -10.46 -5.22
C ILE A 62 1.88 -10.71 -3.70
N ALA A 63 0.77 -11.29 -3.24
CA ALA A 63 0.57 -11.62 -1.82
C ALA A 63 1.56 -12.69 -1.31
N LEU A 64 1.91 -13.67 -2.15
CA LEU A 64 2.92 -14.69 -1.84
C LEU A 64 4.36 -14.16 -1.89
N ALA A 65 4.64 -13.18 -2.74
CA ALA A 65 5.97 -12.56 -2.83
C ALA A 65 6.27 -11.57 -1.69
N GLY A 66 5.22 -11.01 -1.08
CA GLY A 66 5.32 -10.04 0.01
C GLY A 66 5.12 -10.59 1.44
N ALA A 67 4.84 -11.90 1.57
CA ALA A 67 4.72 -12.62 2.85
C ALA A 67 6.06 -13.28 3.25
#